data_AF-A0A1G4VDK1-F1
#
_entry.id   AF-A0A1G4VDK1-F1
#
_cell.length_a   1.000
_cell.length_b   1.000
_cell.length_c   1.000
_cell.angle_alpha   90.00
_cell.angle_beta   90.00
_cell.angle_gamma   90.00
#
_symmetry.space_group_name_H-M   'P 1'
#
loop_
_entity.id
_entity.type
_entity.pdbx_description
1 polymer ?
#
loop_
_entity_poly.entity_id
_entity_poly.type
_entity_poly.pdbx_seq_one_letter_code
_entity_poly.pdbx_strand_id
1 'polypeptide(L)'
;MDFNEKLICLRKQKGLSQEQLGDAVGVTRQTVSKWELGETTPDMDKLIALAGLFNTSIDELVGHKEEDLQEGALCMRARKRNYEYKSKVSICGIPLVHINIGLGMYKAKGIIAIGNMAFGVISMGIISVGLLAFGSLALGLIAFAAMAAGILSFAGLSIGVVAFGGLAIGYLAVGGLSIGVYALGGAAIASRVAMGGYANGAIAIGDSVKGEILFNIHVGGQGRAIRDAILERYPNTINTIVKLFSGGHYVN
;
A
#
# COMPACT_ATOMS: atom_id res chain seq x y z
N MET A 1 30.77 13.43 13.39
CA MET A 1 29.94 14.64 13.40
C MET A 1 30.66 15.59 14.33
N ASP A 2 31.00 16.76 13.84
CA ASP A 2 31.79 17.72 14.61
C ASP A 2 30.88 18.51 15.58
N PHE A 3 31.47 19.05 16.65
CA PHE A 3 30.77 19.76 17.74
C PHE A 3 29.81 20.86 17.22
N ASN A 4 30.26 21.65 16.25
CA ASN A 4 29.49 22.75 15.67
C ASN A 4 28.20 22.28 14.98
N GLU A 5 28.27 21.19 14.21
CA GLU A 5 27.09 20.58 13.57
C GLU A 5 26.11 20.04 14.61
N LYS A 6 26.64 19.43 15.69
CA LYS A 6 25.84 18.86 16.77
C LYS A 6 25.14 19.94 17.59
N LEU A 7 25.81 21.06 17.85
CA LEU A 7 25.22 22.21 18.55
C LEU A 7 24.03 22.82 17.79
N ILE A 8 24.17 23.01 16.47
CA ILE A 8 23.08 23.50 15.60
C ILE A 8 21.85 22.58 15.70
N CYS A 9 22.11 21.27 15.70
CA CYS A 9 21.10 20.25 15.82
C CYS A 9 20.32 20.38 17.15
N LEU A 10 21.02 20.30 18.27
CA LEU A 10 20.40 20.30 19.60
C LEU A 10 19.59 21.58 19.85
N ARG A 11 20.11 22.73 19.40
CA ARG A 11 19.40 24.01 19.48
C ARG A 11 18.06 23.96 18.73
N LYS A 12 18.06 23.46 17.48
CA LYS A 12 16.85 23.35 16.66
C LYS A 12 15.85 22.36 17.24
N GLN A 13 16.32 21.26 17.84
CA GLN A 13 15.46 20.27 18.49
C GLN A 13 14.67 20.86 19.67
N LYS A 14 15.29 21.74 20.46
CA LYS A 14 14.62 22.48 21.55
C LYS A 14 13.82 23.71 21.06
N GLY A 15 13.81 23.99 19.75
CA GLY A 15 13.10 25.12 19.16
C GLY A 15 13.69 26.50 19.51
N LEU A 16 14.96 26.57 19.91
CA LEU A 16 15.60 27.80 20.39
C LEU A 16 16.18 28.61 19.21
N SER A 17 16.04 29.93 19.27
CA SER A 17 16.84 30.85 18.45
C SER A 17 18.29 30.89 18.97
N GLN A 18 19.24 31.38 18.15
CA GLN A 18 20.64 31.57 18.60
C GLN A 18 20.73 32.55 19.79
N GLU A 19 19.82 33.53 19.83
CA GLU A 19 19.71 34.49 20.92
C GLU A 19 19.22 33.81 22.19
N GLN A 20 18.13 33.03 22.10
CA GLN A 20 17.59 32.27 23.22
C GLN A 20 18.57 31.22 23.76
N LEU A 21 19.36 30.58 22.89
CA LEU A 21 20.44 29.70 23.33
C LEU A 21 21.55 30.48 24.04
N GLY A 22 21.90 31.65 23.50
CA GLY A 22 22.86 32.54 24.14
C GLY A 22 22.42 32.93 25.54
N ASP A 23 21.16 33.36 25.69
CA ASP A 23 20.57 33.75 26.98
C ASP A 23 20.56 32.57 27.96
N ALA A 24 20.20 31.37 27.51
CA ALA A 24 20.15 30.16 28.35
C ALA A 24 21.53 29.72 28.88
N VAL A 25 22.60 30.00 28.13
CA VAL A 25 23.97 29.59 28.45
C VAL A 25 24.81 30.79 28.95
N GLY A 26 24.21 31.99 29.01
CA GLY A 26 24.85 33.22 29.46
C GLY A 26 25.96 33.71 28.51
N VAL A 27 25.71 33.70 27.20
CA VAL A 27 26.61 34.23 26.16
C VAL A 27 25.83 35.02 25.11
N THR A 28 26.51 35.84 24.31
CA THR A 28 25.84 36.60 23.25
C THR A 28 25.44 35.69 22.08
N ARG A 29 24.40 36.10 21.34
CA ARG A 29 24.03 35.47 20.06
C ARG A 29 25.23 35.33 19.10
N GLN A 30 26.12 36.33 19.06
CA GLN A 30 27.30 36.32 18.19
C GLN A 30 28.26 35.19 18.56
N THR A 31 28.46 34.95 19.86
CA THR A 31 29.28 33.85 20.38
C THR A 31 28.73 32.50 19.94
N VAL A 32 27.41 32.29 20.08
CA VAL A 32 26.73 31.08 19.60
C VAL A 32 26.91 30.91 18.09
N SER A 33 26.77 31.98 17.31
CA SER A 33 26.98 31.91 15.86
C SER A 33 28.39 31.47 15.49
N LYS A 34 29.42 31.94 16.20
CA LYS A 34 30.82 31.53 15.96
C LYS A 34 31.06 30.07 16.31
N TRP A 35 30.44 29.57 17.38
CA TRP A 35 30.46 28.15 17.73
C TRP A 35 29.78 27.29 16.67
N GLU A 36 28.62 27.71 16.17
CA GLU A 36 27.90 27.00 15.10
C GLU A 36 28.65 27.02 13.76
N LEU A 37 29.43 28.06 13.49
CA LEU A 37 30.29 28.16 12.30
C LEU A 37 31.62 27.41 12.45
N GLY A 38 31.95 26.92 13.65
CA GLY A 38 33.23 26.26 13.94
C GLY A 38 34.43 27.23 14.01
N GLU A 39 34.18 28.53 14.10
CA GLU A 39 35.22 29.56 14.18
C GLU A 39 35.88 29.62 15.56
N THR A 40 35.11 29.31 16.60
CA THR A 40 35.58 29.28 17.99
C THR A 40 34.99 28.08 18.72
N THR A 41 35.66 27.61 19.76
CA THR A 41 35.15 26.56 20.65
C THR A 41 34.66 27.17 21.97
N PRO A 42 33.60 26.63 22.60
CA PRO A 42 33.23 27.03 23.94
C PRO A 42 34.27 26.55 24.95
N ASP A 43 34.40 27.32 26.02
CA ASP A 43 35.13 26.98 27.23
C ASP A 43 34.42 25.90 28.05
N MET A 44 35.14 25.31 29.01
CA MET A 44 34.69 24.17 29.79
C MET A 44 33.37 24.44 30.53
N ASP A 45 33.22 25.63 31.12
CA ASP A 45 32.03 26.02 31.87
C ASP A 45 30.80 26.12 30.95
N LYS A 46 30.97 26.62 29.72
CA LYS A 46 29.91 26.69 28.73
C LYS A 46 29.57 25.33 28.14
N LEU A 47 30.54 24.44 27.99
CA LEU A 47 30.28 23.05 27.61
C LEU A 47 29.46 22.31 28.67
N ILE A 48 29.75 22.51 29.97
CA ILE A 48 28.93 21.95 31.06
C ILE A 48 27.50 22.51 31.03
N ALA A 49 27.35 23.82 30.82
CA ALA A 49 26.04 24.45 30.72
C ALA A 49 25.24 23.95 29.51
N LEU A 50 25.89 23.75 28.36
CA LEU A 50 25.28 23.16 27.17
C LEU A 50 24.87 21.71 27.39
N ALA A 51 25.74 20.91 28.01
CA ALA A 51 25.46 19.51 28.36
C ALA A 51 24.23 19.41 29.28
N GLY A 52 24.15 20.25 30.31
CA GLY A 52 22.98 20.35 31.19
C GLY A 52 21.70 20.81 30.48
N LEU A 53 21.79 21.79 29.57
CA LEU A 53 20.64 22.30 28.82
C LEU A 53 20.04 21.25 27.89
N PHE A 54 20.88 20.44 27.26
CA PHE A 54 20.48 19.43 26.28
C PHE A 54 20.36 18.01 26.85
N ASN A 55 20.66 17.83 28.14
CA ASN A 55 20.60 16.53 28.83
C ASN A 55 21.47 15.46 28.14
N THR A 56 22.69 15.84 27.78
CA THR A 56 23.70 15.03 27.07
C THR A 56 25.03 15.08 27.83
N SER A 57 25.96 14.15 27.59
CA SER A 57 27.30 14.22 28.17
C SER A 57 28.21 15.16 27.38
N ILE A 58 29.28 15.65 28.00
CA ILE A 58 30.25 16.52 27.34
C ILE A 58 31.00 15.74 26.25
N ASP A 59 31.38 14.50 26.52
CA ASP A 59 31.99 13.59 25.54
C ASP A 59 31.09 13.38 24.33
N GLU A 60 29.79 13.22 24.57
CA GLU A 60 28.79 13.10 23.51
C GLU A 60 28.67 14.42 22.72
N LEU A 61 28.71 15.58 23.39
CA LEU A 61 28.61 16.90 22.76
C LEU A 61 29.84 17.21 21.88
N VAL A 62 31.04 16.80 22.30
CA VAL A 62 32.33 17.07 21.63
C VAL A 62 32.69 16.01 20.60
N GLY A 63 32.06 14.83 20.64
CA GLY A 63 32.14 13.83 19.56
C GLY A 63 33.18 12.74 19.77
N HIS A 64 33.57 12.42 21.01
CA HIS A 64 34.37 11.23 21.28
C HIS A 64 33.51 9.97 21.13
N LYS A 65 33.92 9.10 20.20
CA LYS A 65 33.22 7.87 19.83
C LYS A 65 33.23 6.87 20.99
N GLU A 66 32.08 6.65 21.59
CA GLU A 66 31.64 5.30 21.91
C GLU A 66 30.53 4.94 20.92
N GLU A 67 30.82 3.94 20.10
CA GLU A 67 29.88 3.37 19.14
C GLU A 67 28.84 2.55 19.92
N ASP A 68 27.86 3.20 20.56
CA ASP A 68 26.68 2.52 21.08
C ASP A 68 25.39 3.34 20.91
N LEU A 69 24.53 2.77 20.06
CA LEU A 69 23.06 2.82 20.05
C LEU A 69 22.31 4.18 20.00
N GLN A 70 21.90 4.50 18.77
CA GLN A 70 20.52 4.88 18.38
C GLN A 70 19.95 6.28 18.65
N GLU A 71 20.51 7.17 19.45
CA GLU A 71 19.79 8.45 19.74
C GLU A 71 20.17 9.68 18.87
N GLY A 72 21.31 9.65 18.17
CA GLY A 72 21.81 10.79 17.37
C GLY A 72 21.15 11.02 15.99
N ALA A 73 20.22 10.18 15.56
CA ALA A 73 19.66 10.21 14.20
C ALA A 73 18.52 11.21 13.97
N LEU A 74 18.07 11.94 15.00
CA LEU A 74 16.89 12.80 14.91
C LEU A 74 17.11 14.13 14.16
N CYS A 75 18.32 14.68 14.16
CA CYS A 75 18.53 16.04 13.61
C CYS A 75 18.80 16.15 12.11
N MET A 76 19.34 15.10 11.47
CA MET A 76 19.64 15.13 10.04
C MET A 76 18.43 14.81 9.14
N ARG A 77 17.26 14.52 9.72
CA ARG A 77 16.05 14.08 8.98
C ARG A 77 14.97 15.14 8.76
N ALA A 78 15.18 16.39 9.16
CA ALA A 78 14.26 17.50 8.86
C ALA A 78 14.40 18.09 7.43
N ARG A 79 15.09 17.41 6.51
CA ARG A 79 15.03 17.74 5.07
C ARG A 79 13.84 16.97 4.48
N LYS A 80 12.77 17.69 4.15
CA LYS A 80 11.59 17.20 3.41
C LYS A 80 12.05 16.32 2.23
N ARG A 81 12.05 14.99 2.42
CA ARG A 81 12.34 13.99 1.37
C ARG A 81 11.04 13.72 0.61
N ASN A 82 10.44 14.75 0.03
CA ASN A 82 9.31 14.59 -0.88
C ASN A 82 9.71 15.07 -2.27
N TYR A 83 9.59 14.17 -3.25
CA TYR A 83 9.73 14.46 -4.66
C TYR A 83 8.35 14.69 -5.23
N GLU A 84 8.10 15.89 -5.75
CA GLU A 84 6.87 16.25 -6.45
C GLU A 84 7.21 16.69 -7.88
N TYR A 85 6.60 16.02 -8.86
CA TYR A 85 6.69 16.37 -10.27
C TYR A 85 5.29 16.46 -10.86
N LYS A 86 5.02 17.55 -11.59
CA LYS A 86 3.79 17.76 -12.35
C LYS A 86 4.15 18.07 -13.79
N SER A 87 3.50 17.39 -14.74
CA SER A 87 3.65 17.69 -16.15
C SER A 87 3.14 19.09 -16.48
N LYS A 88 3.77 19.74 -17.47
CA LYS A 88 3.31 21.03 -18.01
C LYS A 88 1.97 20.92 -18.74
N VAL A 89 1.75 19.78 -19.40
CA VAL A 89 0.49 19.47 -20.08
C VAL A 89 -0.55 19.11 -19.02
N SER A 90 -1.67 19.83 -19.05
CA SER A 90 -2.85 19.56 -18.23
C SER A 90 -4.07 19.43 -19.12
N ILE A 91 -4.94 18.48 -18.79
CA ILE A 91 -6.22 18.26 -19.46
C ILE A 91 -7.29 18.51 -18.41
N CYS A 92 -8.25 19.40 -18.70
CA CYS A 92 -9.31 19.80 -17.77
C CYS A 92 -8.80 20.26 -16.39
N GLY A 93 -7.63 20.91 -16.34
CA GLY A 93 -7.01 21.38 -15.08
C GLY A 93 -6.31 20.29 -14.26
N ILE A 94 -6.27 19.05 -14.76
CA ILE A 94 -5.57 17.92 -14.14
C ILE A 94 -4.26 17.68 -14.91
N PRO A 95 -3.09 17.58 -14.26
CA PRO A 95 -1.84 17.28 -14.95
C PRO A 95 -1.88 15.89 -15.60
N LEU A 96 -1.29 15.76 -16.79
CA LEU A 96 -1.13 14.48 -17.47
C LEU A 96 -0.39 13.46 -16.58
N VAL A 97 0.72 13.89 -15.97
CA VAL A 97 1.53 13.07 -15.07
C VAL A 97 1.75 13.82 -13.76
N HIS A 98 1.46 13.17 -12.65
CA HIS A 98 1.76 13.68 -11.31
C HIS A 98 2.45 12.60 -10.48
N ILE A 99 3.71 12.86 -10.13
CA ILE A 99 4.51 11.99 -9.27
C ILE A 99 4.65 12.71 -7.92
N ASN A 100 4.24 12.08 -6.83
CA ASN A 100 4.38 12.64 -5.49
C ASN A 100 4.78 11.53 -4.50
N ILE A 101 6.08 11.41 -4.26
CA ILE A 101 6.68 10.32 -3.47
C ILE A 101 7.46 10.93 -2.31
N GLY A 102 7.30 10.39 -1.11
CA GLY A 102 8.10 10.80 0.03
C GLY A 102 7.82 9.98 1.28
N LEU A 103 8.55 10.27 2.36
CA LEU A 103 8.29 9.70 3.67
C LEU A 103 7.02 10.36 4.27
N GLY A 104 5.84 9.78 4.03
CA GLY A 104 4.53 10.30 4.48
C GLY A 104 3.37 10.07 3.49
N MET A 105 2.12 10.39 3.85
CA MET A 105 0.97 10.27 2.95
C MET A 105 0.86 11.46 1.98
N TYR A 106 1.62 11.40 0.89
CA TYR A 106 1.56 12.39 -0.19
C TYR A 106 0.52 12.00 -1.25
N LYS A 107 -0.26 12.99 -1.69
CA LYS A 107 -1.34 12.81 -2.67
C LYS A 107 -0.84 13.17 -4.07
N ALA A 108 -0.91 12.20 -4.99
CA ALA A 108 -0.73 12.40 -6.42
C ALA A 108 -2.09 12.40 -7.12
N LYS A 109 -2.36 13.41 -7.95
CA LYS A 109 -3.58 13.57 -8.75
C LYS A 109 -3.21 13.89 -10.18
N GLY A 110 -3.52 13.00 -11.12
CA GLY A 110 -3.16 13.15 -12.53
C GLY A 110 -3.91 12.14 -13.40
N ILE A 111 -3.77 12.22 -14.72
CA ILE A 111 -4.23 11.11 -15.58
C ILE A 111 -3.37 9.88 -15.28
N ILE A 112 -2.05 10.07 -15.20
CA ILE A 112 -1.08 9.12 -14.68
C ILE A 112 -0.61 9.64 -13.31
N ALA A 113 -0.95 8.92 -12.25
CA ALA A 113 -0.61 9.30 -10.88
C ALA A 113 0.30 8.25 -10.23
N ILE A 114 1.47 8.68 -9.74
CA ILE A 114 2.43 7.81 -9.04
C ILE A 114 2.73 8.42 -7.68
N GLY A 115 2.46 7.71 -6.59
CA GLY A 115 2.72 8.24 -5.25
C GLY A 115 2.18 7.35 -4.15
N ASN A 116 2.35 7.75 -2.89
CA ASN A 116 1.86 6.95 -1.77
C ASN A 116 0.32 6.88 -1.73
N MET A 117 -0.35 8.00 -2.06
CA MET A 117 -1.79 8.07 -2.34
C MET A 117 -2.01 8.58 -3.77
N ALA A 118 -2.33 7.69 -4.71
CA ALA A 118 -2.46 8.01 -6.12
C ALA A 118 -3.92 8.00 -6.58
N PHE A 119 -4.35 9.09 -7.25
CA PHE A 119 -5.68 9.27 -7.82
C PHE A 119 -5.57 9.62 -9.30
N GLY A 120 -6.08 8.77 -10.19
CA GLY A 120 -5.97 9.03 -11.62
C GLY A 120 -6.69 8.04 -12.51
N VAL A 121 -6.47 8.12 -13.82
CA VAL A 121 -6.94 7.06 -14.74
C VAL A 121 -6.04 5.84 -14.59
N ILE A 122 -4.73 6.07 -14.61
CA ILE A 122 -3.69 5.09 -14.29
C ILE A 122 -3.05 5.52 -12.97
N SER A 123 -3.22 4.73 -11.91
CA SER A 123 -2.73 5.05 -10.58
C SER A 123 -1.82 3.97 -10.02
N MET A 124 -0.67 4.36 -9.48
CA MET A 124 0.30 3.47 -8.83
C MET A 124 0.67 4.00 -7.45
N GLY A 125 0.44 3.21 -6.41
CA GLY A 125 0.71 3.65 -5.04
C GLY A 125 0.42 2.65 -3.93
N ILE A 126 0.61 3.05 -2.67
CA ILE A 126 0.18 2.21 -1.53
C ILE A 126 -1.35 2.19 -1.49
N ILE A 127 -1.96 3.38 -1.58
CA ILE A 127 -3.39 3.57 -1.76
C ILE A 127 -3.60 4.12 -3.17
N SER A 128 -4.34 3.40 -3.99
CA SER A 128 -4.55 3.73 -5.40
C SER A 128 -6.03 3.74 -5.74
N VAL A 129 -6.48 4.80 -6.40
CA VAL A 129 -7.86 4.93 -6.91
C VAL A 129 -7.80 5.34 -8.37
N GLY A 130 -8.38 4.53 -9.25
CA GLY A 130 -8.39 4.85 -10.68
C GLY A 130 -9.11 3.86 -11.58
N LEU A 131 -9.04 4.09 -12.89
CA LEU A 131 -9.57 3.13 -13.87
C LEU A 131 -8.70 1.86 -13.88
N LEU A 132 -7.38 2.06 -13.98
CA LEU A 132 -6.33 1.07 -13.83
C LEU A 132 -5.56 1.37 -12.53
N ALA A 133 -5.76 0.56 -11.50
CA ALA A 133 -5.19 0.78 -10.17
C ALA A 133 -4.18 -0.30 -9.79
N PHE A 134 -2.96 0.11 -9.43
CA PHE A 134 -1.87 -0.74 -8.96
C PHE A 134 -1.44 -0.32 -7.56
N GLY A 135 -1.49 -1.23 -6.58
CA GLY A 135 -1.05 -0.86 -5.25
C GLY A 135 -1.14 -1.93 -4.17
N SER A 136 -1.03 -1.49 -2.91
CA SER A 136 -1.32 -2.38 -1.76
C SER A 136 -2.82 -2.41 -1.48
N LEU A 137 -3.45 -1.23 -1.51
CA LEU A 137 -4.90 -1.02 -1.47
C LEU A 137 -5.31 -0.36 -2.79
N ALA A 138 -6.20 -0.99 -3.55
CA ALA A 138 -6.66 -0.48 -4.83
C ALA A 138 -8.19 -0.45 -4.95
N LEU A 139 -8.72 0.66 -5.45
CA LEU A 139 -10.10 0.80 -5.89
C LEU A 139 -10.12 1.20 -7.36
N GLY A 140 -10.71 0.37 -8.22
CA GLY A 140 -10.75 0.72 -9.63
C GLY A 140 -11.62 -0.13 -10.51
N LEU A 141 -11.69 0.19 -11.81
CA LEU A 141 -12.40 -0.66 -12.76
C LEU A 141 -11.63 -1.97 -12.96
N ILE A 142 -10.32 -1.85 -13.19
CA ILE A 142 -9.35 -2.95 -13.17
C ILE A 142 -8.34 -2.66 -12.06
N ALA A 143 -8.25 -3.55 -11.08
CA ALA A 143 -7.42 -3.35 -9.90
C ALA A 143 -6.46 -4.54 -9.65
N PHE A 144 -5.19 -4.23 -9.42
CA PHE A 144 -4.14 -5.18 -9.05
C PHE A 144 -3.54 -4.75 -7.71
N ALA A 145 -3.82 -5.51 -6.64
CA ALA A 145 -3.31 -5.16 -5.32
C ALA A 145 -3.24 -6.31 -4.31
N ALA A 146 -2.76 -6.05 -3.10
CA ALA A 146 -2.92 -7.01 -1.99
C ALA A 146 -4.38 -7.07 -1.54
N MET A 147 -5.03 -5.90 -1.43
CA MET A 147 -6.47 -5.74 -1.20
C MET A 147 -7.05 -4.86 -2.32
N ALA A 148 -8.01 -5.39 -3.07
CA ALA A 148 -8.60 -4.68 -4.21
C ALA A 148 -10.14 -4.75 -4.21
N ALA A 149 -10.77 -3.65 -4.63
CA ALA A 149 -12.16 -3.68 -5.08
C ALA A 149 -12.32 -3.11 -6.49
N GLY A 150 -13.13 -3.77 -7.34
CA GLY A 150 -13.35 -3.31 -8.70
C GLY A 150 -14.33 -4.11 -9.55
N ILE A 151 -14.48 -3.75 -10.83
CA ILE A 151 -15.24 -4.59 -11.77
C ILE A 151 -14.44 -5.86 -12.06
N LEU A 152 -13.16 -5.70 -12.38
CA LEU A 152 -12.19 -6.78 -12.54
C LEU A 152 -11.09 -6.57 -11.49
N SER A 153 -10.93 -7.49 -10.55
CA SER A 153 -9.94 -7.35 -9.49
C SER A 153 -9.06 -8.58 -9.35
N PHE A 154 -7.76 -8.35 -9.18
CA PHE A 154 -6.75 -9.36 -8.92
C PHE A 154 -6.07 -9.00 -7.60
N ALA A 155 -6.36 -9.75 -6.54
CA ALA A 155 -5.79 -9.46 -5.22
C ALA A 155 -5.74 -10.64 -4.26
N GLY A 156 -4.97 -10.53 -3.18
CA GLY A 156 -5.04 -11.50 -2.07
C GLY A 156 -6.45 -11.50 -1.44
N LEU A 157 -6.96 -10.31 -1.12
CA LEU A 157 -8.35 -10.05 -0.77
C LEU A 157 -9.03 -9.26 -1.89
N SER A 158 -9.92 -9.91 -2.63
CA SER A 158 -10.52 -9.38 -3.85
C SER A 158 -12.03 -9.24 -3.71
N ILE A 159 -12.56 -8.06 -4.01
CA ILE A 159 -14.00 -7.78 -4.06
C ILE A 159 -14.34 -7.26 -5.46
N GLY A 160 -15.25 -7.90 -6.19
CA GLY A 160 -15.62 -7.35 -7.50
C GLY A 160 -16.70 -8.06 -8.27
N VAL A 161 -17.01 -7.57 -9.47
CA VAL A 161 -17.91 -8.30 -10.38
C VAL A 161 -17.22 -9.58 -10.83
N VAL A 162 -15.97 -9.46 -11.28
CA VAL A 162 -15.06 -10.57 -11.53
C VAL A 162 -13.88 -10.43 -10.57
N ALA A 163 -13.79 -11.36 -9.63
CA ALA A 163 -12.85 -11.34 -8.52
C ALA A 163 -11.90 -12.53 -8.61
N PHE A 164 -10.60 -12.25 -8.73
CA PHE A 164 -9.52 -13.24 -8.70
C PHE A 164 -8.68 -13.04 -7.45
N GLY A 165 -8.55 -14.07 -6.61
CA GLY A 165 -7.76 -13.91 -5.40
C GLY A 165 -7.59 -15.10 -4.46
N GLY A 166 -6.94 -14.87 -3.33
CA GLY A 166 -6.87 -15.85 -2.24
C GLY A 166 -8.24 -16.00 -1.57
N LEU A 167 -8.78 -14.87 -1.10
CA LEU A 167 -10.17 -14.69 -0.67
C LEU A 167 -10.86 -13.79 -1.70
N ALA A 168 -11.77 -14.37 -2.48
CA ALA A 168 -12.47 -13.68 -3.57
C ALA A 168 -13.97 -13.59 -3.28
N ILE A 169 -14.52 -12.37 -3.32
CA ILE A 169 -15.95 -12.08 -3.14
C ILE A 169 -16.46 -11.39 -4.39
N GLY A 170 -17.44 -11.97 -5.09
CA GLY A 170 -17.92 -11.34 -6.30
C GLY A 170 -19.10 -11.98 -7.02
N TYR A 171 -19.46 -11.43 -8.19
CA TYR A 171 -20.46 -12.07 -9.04
C TYR A 171 -19.88 -13.36 -9.65
N LEU A 172 -18.69 -13.28 -10.22
CA LEU A 172 -17.81 -14.40 -10.57
C LEU A 172 -16.58 -14.34 -9.68
N ALA A 173 -16.46 -15.27 -8.73
CA ALA A 173 -15.34 -15.35 -7.80
C ALA A 173 -14.45 -16.56 -8.14
N VAL A 174 -13.16 -16.32 -8.31
CA VAL A 174 -12.15 -17.35 -8.61
C VAL A 174 -11.03 -17.26 -7.59
N GLY A 175 -10.78 -18.32 -6.82
CA GLY A 175 -9.76 -18.23 -5.78
C GLY A 175 -9.55 -19.44 -4.88
N GLY A 176 -8.84 -19.26 -3.77
CA GLY A 176 -8.70 -20.29 -2.74
C GLY A 176 -10.02 -20.49 -1.99
N LEU A 177 -10.47 -19.43 -1.32
CA LEU A 177 -11.80 -19.30 -0.74
C LEU A 177 -12.61 -18.32 -1.61
N SER A 178 -13.67 -18.79 -2.25
CA SER A 178 -14.46 -18.02 -3.21
C SER A 178 -15.92 -17.96 -2.77
N ILE A 179 -16.48 -16.75 -2.73
CA ILE A 179 -17.87 -16.48 -2.34
C ILE A 179 -18.53 -15.64 -3.43
N GLY A 180 -19.62 -16.14 -4.04
CA GLY A 180 -20.25 -15.39 -5.12
C GLY A 180 -21.56 -15.91 -5.67
N VAL A 181 -22.00 -15.37 -6.80
CA VAL A 181 -23.11 -15.95 -7.57
C VAL A 181 -22.62 -17.20 -8.30
N TYR A 182 -21.45 -17.09 -8.90
CA TYR A 182 -20.67 -18.17 -9.49
C TYR A 182 -19.31 -18.21 -8.79
N ALA A 183 -18.92 -19.36 -8.24
CA ALA A 183 -17.67 -19.49 -7.49
C ALA A 183 -16.84 -20.68 -7.99
N LEU A 184 -15.55 -20.47 -8.20
CA LEU A 184 -14.58 -21.48 -8.61
C LEU A 184 -13.36 -21.41 -7.69
N GLY A 185 -13.02 -22.50 -7.02
CA GLY A 185 -11.88 -22.47 -6.09
C GLY A 185 -11.60 -23.74 -5.31
N GLY A 186 -10.77 -23.64 -4.28
CA GLY A 186 -10.55 -24.75 -3.34
C GLY A 186 -11.78 -24.99 -2.46
N ALA A 187 -12.25 -23.93 -1.81
CA ALA A 187 -13.53 -23.86 -1.12
C ALA A 187 -14.42 -22.82 -1.81
N ALA A 188 -15.49 -23.28 -2.45
CA ALA A 188 -16.40 -22.47 -3.24
C ALA A 188 -17.80 -22.43 -2.61
N ILE A 189 -18.28 -21.23 -2.31
CA ILE A 189 -19.63 -20.97 -1.79
C ILE A 189 -20.35 -20.09 -2.81
N ALA A 190 -21.37 -20.62 -3.47
CA ALA A 190 -22.09 -19.91 -4.51
C ALA A 190 -23.60 -19.99 -4.36
N SER A 191 -24.30 -18.93 -4.74
CA SER A 191 -25.78 -18.99 -4.81
C SER A 191 -26.28 -19.76 -6.03
N ARG A 192 -25.53 -19.82 -7.14
CA ARG A 192 -25.91 -20.56 -8.35
C ARG A 192 -25.03 -21.76 -8.61
N VAL A 193 -23.78 -21.55 -8.99
CA VAL A 193 -22.86 -22.63 -9.38
C VAL A 193 -21.57 -22.51 -8.58
N ALA A 194 -21.25 -23.56 -7.83
CA ALA A 194 -20.00 -23.69 -7.08
C ALA A 194 -19.18 -24.84 -7.66
N MET A 195 -17.89 -24.60 -7.90
CA MET A 195 -16.95 -25.63 -8.36
C MET A 195 -15.66 -25.62 -7.54
N GLY A 196 -15.25 -26.77 -7.02
CA GLY A 196 -14.05 -26.85 -6.20
C GLY A 196 -13.85 -28.16 -5.46
N GLY A 197 -12.81 -28.23 -4.63
CA GLY A 197 -12.62 -29.38 -3.72
C GLY A 197 -13.78 -29.49 -2.72
N TYR A 198 -14.13 -28.37 -2.09
CA TYR A 198 -15.39 -28.18 -1.37
C TYR A 198 -16.28 -27.21 -2.16
N ALA A 199 -17.49 -27.62 -2.50
CA ALA A 199 -18.44 -26.81 -3.25
C ALA A 199 -19.82 -26.79 -2.58
N ASN A 200 -20.32 -25.59 -2.28
CA ASN A 200 -21.65 -25.37 -1.72
C ASN A 200 -22.43 -24.40 -2.61
N GLY A 201 -23.49 -24.86 -3.25
CA GLY A 201 -24.37 -24.03 -4.06
C GLY A 201 -25.52 -24.80 -4.69
N ALA A 202 -26.43 -24.12 -5.40
CA ALA A 202 -27.58 -24.79 -6.03
C ALA A 202 -27.12 -25.91 -6.99
N ILE A 203 -26.11 -25.62 -7.80
CA ILE A 203 -25.35 -26.59 -8.58
C ILE A 203 -23.94 -26.66 -7.97
N ALA A 204 -23.55 -27.81 -7.44
CA ALA A 204 -22.26 -28.02 -6.80
C ALA A 204 -21.46 -29.10 -7.53
N ILE A 205 -20.22 -28.76 -7.91
CA ILE A 205 -19.32 -29.60 -8.70
C ILE A 205 -18.00 -29.76 -7.93
N GLY A 206 -17.66 -30.96 -7.49
CA GLY A 206 -16.54 -31.12 -6.57
C GLY A 206 -16.32 -32.51 -6.01
N ASP A 207 -15.34 -32.61 -5.11
CA ASP A 207 -15.08 -33.82 -4.33
C ASP A 207 -16.03 -33.91 -3.13
N SER A 208 -16.22 -32.79 -2.43
CA SER A 208 -17.15 -32.62 -1.32
C SER A 208 -18.20 -31.57 -1.68
N VAL A 209 -19.39 -32.03 -2.06
CA VAL A 209 -20.45 -31.17 -2.63
C VAL A 209 -21.68 -31.08 -1.72
N LYS A 210 -22.26 -29.89 -1.63
CA LYS A 210 -23.53 -29.62 -0.93
C LYS A 210 -24.42 -28.73 -1.81
N GLY A 211 -25.63 -29.17 -2.10
CA GLY A 211 -26.49 -28.50 -3.09
C GLY A 211 -27.73 -29.29 -3.49
N GLU A 212 -28.48 -28.76 -4.46
CA GLU A 212 -29.63 -29.44 -5.07
C GLU A 212 -29.18 -30.42 -6.16
N ILE A 213 -28.30 -29.94 -7.05
CA ILE A 213 -27.74 -30.69 -8.17
C ILE A 213 -26.25 -30.91 -7.92
N LEU A 214 -25.83 -32.16 -7.86
CA LEU A 214 -24.49 -32.56 -7.43
C LEU A 214 -23.75 -33.30 -8.55
N PHE A 215 -22.53 -32.86 -8.84
CA PHE A 215 -21.64 -33.50 -9.80
C PHE A 215 -20.30 -33.82 -9.13
N ASN A 216 -19.78 -35.03 -9.36
CA ASN A 216 -18.50 -35.47 -8.81
C ASN A 216 -17.46 -35.52 -9.92
N ILE A 217 -16.29 -34.91 -9.68
CA ILE A 217 -15.22 -34.73 -10.67
C ILE A 217 -14.60 -36.09 -11.08
N HIS A 218 -14.72 -37.13 -10.25
CA HIS A 218 -14.17 -38.46 -10.52
C HIS A 218 -14.88 -39.23 -11.65
N VAL A 219 -16.04 -38.76 -12.10
CA VAL A 219 -16.78 -39.37 -13.21
C VAL A 219 -16.53 -38.53 -14.46
N GLY A 220 -15.54 -38.94 -15.27
CA GLY A 220 -15.22 -38.28 -16.53
C GLY A 220 -16.43 -38.17 -17.48
N GLY A 221 -16.44 -37.14 -18.34
CA GLY A 221 -17.47 -36.96 -19.38
C GLY A 221 -18.73 -36.18 -18.97
N GLN A 222 -18.79 -35.63 -17.75
CA GLN A 222 -19.96 -34.89 -17.26
C GLN A 222 -20.10 -33.45 -17.80
N GLY A 223 -19.19 -32.97 -18.65
CA GLY A 223 -19.22 -31.59 -19.16
C GLY A 223 -20.54 -31.21 -19.86
N ARG A 224 -21.11 -32.12 -20.66
CA ARG A 224 -22.43 -31.90 -21.30
C ARG A 224 -23.55 -31.85 -20.26
N ALA A 225 -23.57 -32.79 -19.32
CA ALA A 225 -24.58 -32.85 -18.25
C ALA A 225 -24.54 -31.60 -17.35
N ILE A 226 -23.34 -31.12 -17.00
CA ILE A 226 -23.14 -29.89 -16.22
C ILE A 226 -23.68 -28.67 -17.00
N ARG A 227 -23.35 -28.57 -18.29
CA ARG A 227 -23.84 -27.50 -19.15
C ARG A 227 -25.36 -27.48 -19.21
N ASP A 228 -25.96 -28.64 -19.48
CA ASP A 228 -27.40 -28.74 -19.67
C ASP A 228 -28.14 -28.44 -18.37
N ALA A 229 -27.63 -28.90 -17.22
CA ALA A 229 -28.16 -28.54 -15.90
C ALA A 229 -28.06 -27.02 -15.61
N ILE A 230 -26.95 -26.36 -15.98
CA ILE A 230 -26.80 -24.91 -15.81
C ILE A 230 -27.80 -24.15 -16.70
N LEU A 231 -27.96 -24.56 -17.96
CA LEU A 231 -28.85 -23.88 -18.90
C LEU A 231 -30.33 -24.13 -18.60
N GLU A 232 -30.68 -25.32 -18.11
CA GLU A 232 -32.05 -25.65 -17.70
C GLU A 232 -32.46 -24.83 -16.47
N ARG A 233 -31.59 -24.74 -15.46
CA ARG A 233 -31.87 -23.98 -14.22
C ARG A 233 -31.74 -22.47 -14.41
N TYR A 234 -30.75 -22.05 -15.21
CA TYR A 234 -30.38 -20.64 -15.40
C TYR A 234 -30.20 -20.32 -16.89
N PRO A 235 -31.31 -20.20 -17.67
CA PRO A 235 -31.26 -20.04 -19.13
C PRO A 235 -30.57 -18.76 -19.59
N ASN A 236 -30.55 -17.72 -18.76
CA ASN A 236 -29.89 -16.44 -19.04
C ASN A 236 -28.40 -16.40 -18.66
N THR A 237 -27.78 -17.55 -18.37
CA THR A 237 -26.34 -17.59 -18.03
C THR A 237 -25.50 -17.36 -19.28
N ILE A 238 -24.53 -16.45 -19.18
CA ILE A 238 -23.64 -16.12 -20.29
C ILE A 238 -22.79 -17.34 -20.66
N ASN A 239 -22.66 -17.61 -21.96
CA ASN A 239 -21.91 -18.76 -22.49
C ASN A 239 -20.50 -18.90 -21.90
N THR A 240 -19.77 -17.82 -21.66
CA THR A 240 -18.43 -17.85 -21.04
C THR A 240 -18.44 -18.52 -19.68
N ILE A 241 -19.44 -18.24 -18.85
CA ILE A 241 -19.59 -18.87 -17.52
C ILE A 241 -19.91 -20.35 -17.70
N VAL A 242 -20.87 -20.69 -18.57
CA VAL A 242 -21.22 -22.10 -18.84
C VAL A 242 -19.99 -22.90 -19.29
N LYS A 243 -19.20 -22.36 -20.22
CA LYS A 243 -17.96 -22.98 -20.71
C LYS A 243 -16.90 -23.16 -19.62
N LEU A 244 -16.81 -22.19 -18.70
CA LEU A 244 -15.87 -22.22 -17.58
C LEU A 244 -16.17 -23.40 -16.64
N PHE A 245 -17.44 -23.63 -16.32
CA PHE A 245 -17.86 -24.72 -15.43
C PHE A 245 -18.01 -26.08 -16.14
N SER A 246 -18.23 -26.11 -17.45
CA SER A 246 -18.40 -27.35 -18.22
C SER A 246 -17.09 -27.95 -18.75
N GLY A 247 -15.93 -27.40 -18.40
CA GLY A 247 -14.63 -27.96 -18.75
C GLY A 247 -14.08 -27.63 -20.14
N GLY A 248 -14.55 -26.57 -20.79
CA GLY A 248 -13.92 -25.96 -21.99
C GLY A 248 -13.85 -26.79 -23.30
N HIS A 249 -13.99 -28.12 -23.25
CA HIS A 249 -13.84 -28.99 -24.42
C HIS A 249 -15.16 -29.16 -25.18
N TYR A 250 -15.36 -28.27 -26.15
CA TYR A 250 -16.19 -28.55 -27.32
C TYR A 250 -15.27 -29.20 -28.34
N VAL A 251 -15.31 -30.52 -28.45
CA VAL A 251 -15.03 -31.13 -29.75
C VAL A 251 -16.26 -30.82 -30.59
N ASN A 252 -16.05 -30.06 -31.67
CA ASN A 252 -17.05 -29.67 -32.66
C ASN A 252 -17.96 -30.83 -33.06
#